data_AF-A0A964KP06-F1
#
_entry.id   AF-A0A964KP06-F1
#
_cell.length_a   1.000
_cell.length_b   1.000
_cell.length_c   1.000
_cell.angle_alpha   90.00
_cell.angle_beta   90.00
_cell.angle_gamma   90.00
#
_symmetry.space_group_name_H-M   'P 1'
#
loop_
_entity.id
_entity.type
_entity.pdbx_description
1 polymer ?
#
loop_
_entity_poly.entity_id
_entity_poly.type
_entity_poly.pdbx_seq_one_letter_code
_entity_poly.pdbx_strand_id
1 'polypeptide(L)'
;YRAPGVTNASFAVETIVDEICEKIGMDPIAFHEKNGIKVGDRKSDGTPMSGTIGLMEVLEAGKNSDHYKTPLVGKYRGRGVAAGGWHTGGGDASCVLAVNADGTVGMAIGTVDIGGHRAVVAMQAAEVLGIPAEDVHIWYANTDSVGFSALTAGSSTTFKAGGAAYDAAQAVKQQLIERAAKIWETTPDNVEYSDAVLRRKGDAGLSMTFKELAGKLSTTGGAIASSAQNRRLGGAGGETFCLHIADVEVDPETGKVEILRYTAIHDVGQAIHPSYVEGQIQGGAVQGIGWALNEEYYYNQQGVMTNSSLLDYRMPTSLDLPMIDAVMVEVPNPNHPFGVKGIGEPTIIPPPAAIANAIYRAIGVRMQVLPMSPGRILEALQAKENRGSTD
;
A
#
# COMPACT_ATOMS: atom_id res chain seq x y z
N TYR A 1 7.15 5.67 11.80
CA TYR A 1 7.92 5.35 10.59
C TYR A 1 7.31 4.11 9.95
N ARG A 2 7.29 3.98 8.61
CA ARG A 2 6.62 2.86 7.89
C ARG A 2 7.45 1.58 7.95
N ALA A 3 6.81 0.41 7.85
CA ALA A 3 7.45 -0.91 7.73
C ALA A 3 8.52 -1.20 8.82
N PRO A 4 8.15 -1.17 10.11
CA PRO A 4 9.11 -1.23 11.21
C PRO A 4 10.09 -2.41 11.09
N GLY A 5 11.39 -2.09 11.07
CA GLY A 5 12.49 -3.06 11.01
C GLY A 5 12.82 -3.59 9.60
N VAL A 6 11.86 -3.59 8.67
CA VAL A 6 12.06 -4.22 7.36
C VAL A 6 12.86 -3.34 6.40
N THR A 7 12.73 -2.01 6.44
CA THR A 7 13.55 -1.13 5.59
C THR A 7 15.05 -1.31 5.83
N ASN A 8 15.48 -1.37 7.09
CA ASN A 8 16.89 -1.57 7.43
C ASN A 8 17.38 -2.97 7.03
N ALA A 9 16.55 -3.99 7.24
CA ALA A 9 16.87 -5.35 6.82
C ALA A 9 16.96 -5.45 5.29
N SER A 10 16.03 -4.83 4.57
CA SER A 10 16.01 -4.78 3.10
C SER A 10 17.21 -4.02 2.56
N PHE A 11 17.62 -2.92 3.20
CA PHE A 11 18.85 -2.21 2.84
C PHE A 11 20.07 -3.13 2.86
N ALA A 12 20.24 -3.90 3.94
CA ALA A 12 21.34 -4.85 4.05
C ALA A 12 21.23 -6.01 3.04
N VAL A 13 20.03 -6.58 2.87
CA VAL A 13 19.82 -7.73 1.98
C VAL A 13 20.01 -7.34 0.51
N GLU A 14 19.35 -6.29 0.04
CA GLU A 14 19.33 -5.92 -1.38
C GLU A 14 20.67 -5.35 -1.86
N THR A 15 21.47 -4.75 -0.97
CA THR A 15 22.84 -4.36 -1.29
C THR A 15 23.77 -5.57 -1.39
N ILE A 16 23.54 -6.63 -0.60
CA ILE A 16 24.27 -7.90 -0.75
C ILE A 16 23.84 -8.61 -2.04
N VAL A 17 22.55 -8.63 -2.35
CA VAL A 17 22.01 -9.21 -3.59
C VAL A 17 22.66 -8.56 -4.81
N ASP A 18 22.74 -7.23 -4.86
CA ASP A 18 23.43 -6.54 -5.95
C ASP A 18 24.92 -6.93 -6.04
N GLU A 19 25.59 -7.21 -4.91
CA GLU A 19 27.00 -7.61 -4.87
C GLU A 19 27.20 -8.99 -5.49
N ILE A 20 26.30 -9.90 -5.14
CA ILE A 20 26.26 -11.25 -5.70
C ILE A 20 26.02 -11.14 -7.20
N CYS A 21 25.03 -10.35 -7.63
CA CYS A 21 24.70 -10.13 -9.03
C CYS A 21 25.90 -9.62 -9.84
N GLU A 22 26.64 -8.64 -9.32
CA GLU A 22 27.86 -8.16 -9.95
C GLU A 22 28.93 -9.24 -10.05
N LYS A 23 29.22 -9.96 -8.95
CA LYS A 23 30.25 -11.00 -8.91
C LYS A 23 29.98 -12.16 -9.87
N ILE A 24 28.72 -12.48 -10.13
CA ILE A 24 28.33 -13.58 -11.03
C ILE A 24 27.92 -13.09 -12.43
N GLY A 25 27.92 -11.78 -12.69
CA GLY A 25 27.49 -11.20 -13.96
C GLY A 25 26.01 -11.44 -14.28
N MET A 26 25.13 -11.43 -13.27
CA MET A 26 23.68 -11.62 -13.42
C MET A 26 22.93 -10.30 -13.26
N ASP A 27 21.92 -10.09 -14.10
CA ASP A 27 20.99 -8.98 -13.97
C ASP A 27 20.20 -9.06 -12.63
N PRO A 28 20.07 -7.97 -11.87
CA PRO A 28 19.38 -8.01 -10.58
C PRO A 28 17.92 -8.45 -10.66
N ILE A 29 17.17 -8.06 -11.68
CA ILE A 29 15.78 -8.52 -11.86
C ILE A 29 15.77 -10.02 -12.18
N ALA A 30 16.66 -10.49 -13.06
CA ALA A 30 16.79 -11.92 -13.36
C ALA A 30 17.19 -12.75 -12.12
N PHE A 31 18.00 -12.19 -11.22
CA PHE A 31 18.33 -12.84 -9.95
C PHE A 31 17.09 -13.00 -9.07
N HIS A 32 16.26 -11.97 -8.98
CA HIS A 32 14.98 -12.04 -8.27
C HIS A 32 14.00 -13.02 -8.92
N GLU A 33 13.89 -13.06 -10.26
CA GLU A 33 13.05 -14.05 -10.97
C GLU A 33 13.48 -15.49 -10.64
N LYS A 34 14.79 -15.73 -10.50
CA LYS A 34 15.34 -17.05 -10.20
C LYS A 34 15.12 -17.49 -8.74
N ASN A 35 15.23 -16.54 -7.80
CA ASN A 35 15.26 -16.84 -6.37
C ASN A 35 14.00 -16.38 -5.60
N GLY A 36 13.06 -15.75 -6.29
CA GLY A 36 11.83 -15.22 -5.71
C GLY A 36 10.95 -16.30 -5.08
N ILE A 37 10.28 -15.90 -4.00
CA ILE A 37 9.43 -16.80 -3.22
C ILE A 37 8.19 -17.23 -4.02
N LYS A 38 7.81 -18.50 -3.88
CA LYS A 38 6.68 -19.12 -4.56
C LYS A 38 5.64 -19.61 -3.56
N VAL A 39 4.41 -19.81 -4.04
CA VAL A 39 3.35 -20.42 -3.23
C VAL A 39 3.82 -21.80 -2.77
N GLY A 40 3.73 -22.07 -1.47
CA GLY A 40 4.18 -23.30 -0.83
C GLY A 40 5.59 -23.22 -0.22
N ASP A 41 6.41 -22.23 -0.58
CA ASP A 41 7.74 -22.05 0.03
C ASP A 41 7.62 -21.71 1.52
N ARG A 42 8.59 -22.11 2.35
CA ARG A 42 8.58 -21.79 3.78
C ARG A 42 9.00 -20.34 4.03
N LYS A 43 8.20 -19.62 4.81
CA LYS A 43 8.56 -18.34 5.41
C LYS A 43 9.51 -18.52 6.59
N SER A 44 10.08 -17.42 7.08
CA SER A 44 10.99 -17.39 8.23
C SER A 44 10.34 -17.87 9.54
N ASP A 45 9.03 -17.73 9.68
CA ASP A 45 8.25 -18.26 10.82
C ASP A 45 7.93 -19.77 10.69
N GLY A 46 8.38 -20.41 9.61
CA GLY A 46 8.18 -21.83 9.34
C GLY A 46 6.83 -22.18 8.71
N THR A 47 5.92 -21.22 8.51
CA THR A 47 4.65 -21.44 7.82
C THR A 47 4.82 -21.38 6.31
N PRO A 48 4.02 -22.11 5.52
CA PRO A 48 4.08 -22.02 4.06
C PRO A 48 3.55 -20.66 3.59
N MET A 49 4.16 -20.13 2.55
CA MET A 49 3.65 -19.01 1.79
C MET A 49 2.35 -19.45 1.11
N SER A 50 1.28 -18.68 1.32
CA SER A 50 -0.07 -19.02 0.86
C SER A 50 -0.74 -17.80 0.22
N GLY A 51 -1.75 -18.04 -0.61
CA GLY A 51 -2.45 -16.97 -1.32
C GLY A 51 -1.75 -16.61 -2.63
N THR A 52 -2.06 -15.43 -3.16
CA THR A 52 -1.49 -14.91 -4.40
C THR A 52 -0.22 -14.10 -4.13
N ILE A 53 0.82 -14.35 -4.92
CA ILE A 53 2.12 -13.66 -4.85
C ILE A 53 2.30 -12.90 -6.17
N GLY A 54 2.34 -11.57 -6.13
CA GLY A 54 2.52 -10.74 -7.34
C GLY A 54 3.98 -10.40 -7.67
N LEU A 55 4.95 -11.10 -7.08
CA LEU A 55 6.38 -10.79 -7.27
C LEU A 55 6.79 -10.90 -8.75
N MET A 56 6.37 -11.97 -9.45
CA MET A 56 6.78 -12.18 -10.85
C MET A 56 6.18 -11.11 -11.76
N GLU A 57 4.93 -10.71 -11.53
CA GLU A 57 4.23 -9.66 -12.26
C GLU A 57 4.90 -8.29 -12.03
N VAL A 58 5.33 -8.02 -10.79
CA VAL A 58 6.09 -6.81 -10.44
C VAL A 58 7.47 -6.80 -11.14
N LEU A 59 8.19 -7.93 -11.13
CA LEU A 59 9.49 -8.04 -11.81
C LEU A 59 9.36 -7.88 -13.32
N GLU A 60 8.34 -8.51 -13.93
CA GLU A 60 8.07 -8.39 -15.36
C GLU A 60 7.68 -6.96 -15.74
N ALA A 61 6.85 -6.28 -14.93
CA ALA A 61 6.53 -4.86 -15.12
C ALA A 61 7.79 -3.98 -15.02
N GLY A 62 8.67 -4.25 -14.06
CA GLY A 62 9.95 -3.56 -13.91
C GLY A 62 10.87 -3.73 -15.11
N LYS A 63 11.09 -4.99 -15.52
CA LYS A 63 11.89 -5.34 -16.70
C LYS A 63 11.34 -4.71 -17.97
N ASN A 64 10.02 -4.59 -18.06
CA ASN A 64 9.36 -4.00 -19.22
C ASN A 64 9.24 -2.49 -19.20
N SER A 65 9.47 -1.85 -18.04
CA SER A 65 9.34 -0.41 -17.88
C SER A 65 10.27 0.36 -18.83
N ASP A 66 9.80 1.52 -19.27
CA ASP A 66 10.61 2.45 -20.05
C ASP A 66 11.88 2.87 -19.28
N HIS A 67 11.76 3.05 -17.96
CA HIS A 67 12.89 3.36 -17.09
C HIS A 67 13.98 2.30 -17.22
N TYR A 68 13.67 1.02 -16.99
CA TYR A 68 14.68 -0.04 -17.03
C TYR A 68 15.32 -0.24 -18.40
N LYS A 69 14.55 -0.07 -19.48
CA LYS A 69 15.00 -0.24 -20.86
C LYS A 69 15.82 0.94 -21.39
N THR A 70 15.63 2.14 -20.84
CA THR A 70 16.34 3.34 -21.28
C THR A 70 17.81 3.26 -20.86
N PRO A 71 18.78 3.36 -21.80
CA PRO A 71 20.18 3.44 -21.46
C PRO A 71 20.48 4.68 -20.58
N LEU A 72 21.15 4.46 -19.46
CA LEU A 72 21.65 5.55 -18.63
C LEU A 72 23.05 5.96 -19.11
N VAL A 73 23.17 7.20 -19.60
CA VAL A 73 24.43 7.75 -20.11
C VAL A 73 24.87 8.95 -19.28
N GLY A 74 26.19 9.07 -19.08
CA GLY A 74 26.82 10.17 -18.36
C GLY A 74 27.88 9.68 -17.38
N LYS A 75 28.78 10.58 -16.98
CA LYS A 75 29.80 10.28 -15.97
C LYS A 75 29.16 10.32 -14.58
N TYR A 76 29.60 9.45 -13.68
CA TYR A 76 29.09 9.37 -12.30
C TYR A 76 27.58 9.17 -12.20
N ARG A 77 27.00 8.49 -13.18
CA ARG A 77 25.60 8.09 -13.17
C ARG A 77 25.49 6.60 -12.95
N GLY A 78 24.50 6.21 -12.17
CA GLY A 78 24.25 4.81 -11.87
C GLY A 78 22.77 4.53 -11.75
N ARG A 79 22.39 3.34 -12.20
CA ARG A 79 21.06 2.77 -12.00
C ARG A 79 21.14 1.74 -10.89
N GLY A 80 20.25 1.84 -9.92
CA GLY A 80 20.07 0.84 -8.89
C GLY A 80 18.66 0.27 -8.90
N VAL A 81 18.58 -1.01 -8.52
CA VAL A 81 17.33 -1.76 -8.38
C VAL A 81 17.32 -2.37 -6.98
N ALA A 82 16.15 -2.38 -6.36
CA ALA A 82 15.90 -3.14 -5.14
C ALA A 82 14.45 -3.62 -5.11
N ALA A 83 14.26 -4.86 -4.67
CA ALA A 83 12.96 -5.42 -4.36
C ALA A 83 12.62 -5.24 -2.87
N GLY A 84 11.34 -5.41 -2.55
CA GLY A 84 10.86 -5.39 -1.18
C GLY A 84 9.56 -6.16 -1.03
N GLY A 85 9.24 -6.53 0.21
CA GLY A 85 8.00 -7.22 0.54
C GLY A 85 7.47 -6.79 1.91
N TRP A 86 6.15 -6.74 2.03
CA TRP A 86 5.47 -6.47 3.29
C TRP A 86 4.14 -7.22 3.37
N HIS A 87 3.83 -7.74 4.55
CA HIS A 87 2.57 -8.43 4.78
C HIS A 87 1.44 -7.41 5.01
N THR A 88 0.27 -7.69 4.47
CA THR A 88 -0.95 -6.98 4.86
C THR A 88 -1.34 -7.47 6.25
N GLY A 89 -1.32 -6.59 7.23
CA GLY A 89 -1.77 -6.89 8.59
C GLY A 89 -3.26 -7.23 8.61
N GLY A 90 -3.65 -8.03 9.60
CA GLY A 90 -5.05 -8.34 9.90
C GLY A 90 -5.59 -7.52 11.08
N GLY A 91 -6.42 -8.20 11.86
CA GLY A 91 -6.99 -7.69 13.10
C GLY A 91 -8.45 -7.29 12.97
N ASP A 92 -9.09 -7.15 14.13
CA ASP A 92 -10.50 -6.86 14.21
C ASP A 92 -10.83 -5.44 13.71
N ALA A 93 -11.97 -5.30 13.08
CA ALA A 93 -12.57 -4.05 12.64
C ALA A 93 -14.09 -4.19 12.70
N SER A 94 -14.73 -3.09 13.05
CA SER A 94 -16.18 -3.00 13.20
C SER A 94 -16.74 -1.95 12.26
N CYS A 95 -17.94 -2.21 11.77
CA CYS A 95 -18.71 -1.28 10.95
C CYS A 95 -20.17 -1.32 11.37
N VAL A 96 -20.81 -0.15 11.41
CA VAL A 96 -22.26 0.00 11.57
C VAL A 96 -22.79 0.77 10.36
N LEU A 97 -23.86 0.27 9.75
CA LEU A 97 -24.56 0.92 8.65
C LEU A 97 -26.01 1.16 9.00
N ALA A 98 -26.56 2.30 8.58
CA ALA A 98 -27.97 2.62 8.68
C ALA A 98 -28.47 3.29 7.40
N VAL A 99 -29.60 2.83 6.87
CA VAL A 99 -30.21 3.41 5.68
C VAL A 99 -31.13 4.57 6.08
N ASN A 100 -30.91 5.74 5.48
CA ASN A 100 -31.74 6.92 5.68
C ASN A 100 -32.91 6.94 4.69
N ALA A 101 -34.00 7.60 5.05
CA ALA A 101 -35.22 7.64 4.24
C ALA A 101 -35.05 8.36 2.88
N ASP A 102 -34.00 9.17 2.71
CA ASP A 102 -33.66 9.86 1.47
C ASP A 102 -32.84 9.00 0.49
N GLY A 103 -32.48 7.78 0.88
CA GLY A 103 -31.66 6.87 0.08
C GLY A 103 -30.15 6.99 0.33
N THR A 104 -29.71 7.83 1.27
CA THR A 104 -28.31 7.84 1.72
C THR A 104 -28.07 6.77 2.80
N VAL A 105 -26.80 6.45 3.05
CA VAL A 105 -26.39 5.48 4.06
C VAL A 105 -25.44 6.14 5.04
N GLY A 106 -25.81 6.10 6.31
CA GLY A 106 -24.91 6.48 7.39
C GLY A 106 -23.99 5.32 7.78
N MET A 107 -22.69 5.61 7.95
CA MET A 107 -21.69 4.61 8.31
C MET A 107 -20.83 5.07 9.50
N ALA A 108 -20.63 4.16 10.45
CA ALA A 108 -19.68 4.32 11.55
C ALA A 108 -18.61 3.23 11.48
N ILE A 109 -17.34 3.61 11.56
CA ILE A 109 -16.20 2.69 11.59
C ILE A 109 -15.35 2.97 12.83
N GLY A 110 -14.75 1.92 13.40
CA GLY A 110 -13.87 2.05 14.58
C GLY A 110 -12.40 2.31 14.28
N THR A 111 -11.99 2.35 13.00
CA THR A 111 -10.62 2.67 12.60
C THR A 111 -10.38 4.17 12.51
N VAL A 112 -9.16 4.61 12.85
CA VAL A 112 -8.77 6.04 12.85
C VAL A 112 -8.14 6.42 11.53
N ASP A 113 -8.68 7.43 10.84
CA ASP A 113 -8.14 7.85 9.53
C ASP A 113 -6.91 8.75 9.68
N ILE A 114 -5.84 8.31 9.02
CA ILE A 114 -4.54 8.97 8.98
C ILE A 114 -4.03 9.12 7.54
N GLY A 115 -4.84 8.75 6.53
CA GLY A 115 -4.35 8.63 5.15
C GLY A 115 -5.42 8.50 4.07
N GLY A 116 -6.68 8.81 4.37
CA GLY A 116 -7.79 8.82 3.40
C GLY A 116 -8.57 7.51 3.31
N HIS A 117 -8.49 6.63 4.31
CA HIS A 117 -9.16 5.33 4.20
C HIS A 117 -10.70 5.43 4.28
N ARG A 118 -11.24 6.57 4.72
CA ARG A 118 -12.69 6.80 4.71
C ARG A 118 -13.30 6.59 3.32
N ALA A 119 -12.70 7.20 2.29
CA ALA A 119 -13.20 7.08 0.92
C ALA A 119 -13.23 5.62 0.46
N VAL A 120 -12.14 4.87 0.66
CA VAL A 120 -12.05 3.47 0.21
C VAL A 120 -12.95 2.52 1.00
N VAL A 121 -13.26 2.80 2.27
CA VAL A 121 -14.23 1.97 3.02
C VAL A 121 -15.66 2.30 2.61
N ALA A 122 -15.98 3.58 2.34
CA ALA A 122 -17.27 3.98 1.77
C ALA A 122 -17.52 3.32 0.41
N MET A 123 -16.53 3.35 -0.49
CA MET A 123 -16.61 2.73 -1.81
C MET A 123 -16.92 1.23 -1.71
N GLN A 124 -16.33 0.51 -0.75
CA GLN A 124 -16.59 -0.91 -0.56
C GLN A 124 -18.02 -1.20 -0.07
N ALA A 125 -18.58 -0.39 0.82
CA ALA A 125 -19.98 -0.50 1.22
C ALA A 125 -20.93 -0.14 0.06
N ALA A 126 -20.60 0.94 -0.65
CA ALA A 126 -21.37 1.45 -1.79
C ALA A 126 -21.46 0.42 -2.92
N GLU A 127 -20.35 -0.26 -3.23
CA GLU A 127 -20.28 -1.33 -4.24
C GLU A 127 -21.27 -2.47 -3.93
N VAL A 128 -21.35 -2.92 -2.67
CA VAL A 128 -22.31 -3.96 -2.26
C VAL A 128 -23.76 -3.51 -2.43
N LEU A 129 -24.02 -2.24 -2.13
CA LEU A 129 -25.34 -1.62 -2.22
C LEU A 129 -25.66 -1.07 -3.63
N GLY A 130 -24.73 -1.11 -4.57
CA GLY A 130 -24.91 -0.53 -5.91
C GLY A 130 -25.29 0.95 -5.93
N ILE A 131 -24.94 1.71 -4.89
CA ILE A 131 -25.20 3.16 -4.78
C ILE A 131 -23.91 3.95 -5.02
N PRO A 132 -23.99 5.25 -5.34
CA PRO A 132 -22.81 6.12 -5.38
C PRO A 132 -22.08 6.16 -4.03
N ALA A 133 -20.74 6.21 -4.03
CA ALA A 133 -19.94 6.25 -2.80
C ALA A 133 -20.18 7.53 -2.00
N GLU A 134 -20.48 8.63 -2.68
CA GLU A 134 -20.90 9.91 -2.12
C GLU A 134 -22.21 9.84 -1.33
N ASP A 135 -23.06 8.83 -1.57
CA ASP A 135 -24.27 8.59 -0.78
C ASP A 135 -23.99 7.79 0.50
N VAL A 136 -22.73 7.39 0.76
CA VAL A 136 -22.28 6.72 2.00
C VAL A 136 -21.54 7.72 2.89
N HIS A 137 -22.23 8.23 3.91
CA HIS A 137 -21.72 9.25 4.82
C HIS A 137 -21.07 8.62 6.06
N ILE A 138 -19.75 8.76 6.19
CA ILE A 138 -19.00 8.26 7.34
C ILE A 138 -18.88 9.31 8.45
N TRP A 139 -19.17 8.92 9.68
CA TRP A 139 -18.74 9.66 10.88
C TRP A 139 -17.75 8.84 11.71
N TYR A 140 -16.84 9.54 12.38
CA TYR A 140 -16.00 8.90 13.38
C TYR A 140 -16.80 8.59 14.61
N ALA A 141 -16.92 7.31 14.90
CA ALA A 141 -17.43 6.87 16.16
C ALA A 141 -16.39 7.04 17.25
N ASN A 142 -16.84 7.45 18.43
CA ASN A 142 -16.06 7.36 19.65
C ASN A 142 -15.94 5.89 20.06
N THR A 143 -15.00 5.56 20.94
CA THR A 143 -14.84 4.20 21.48
C THR A 143 -16.12 3.67 22.14
N ASP A 144 -17.01 4.56 22.57
CA ASP A 144 -18.28 4.23 23.22
C ASP A 144 -19.44 4.02 22.23
N SER A 145 -19.24 4.29 20.92
CA SER A 145 -20.31 4.30 19.92
C SER A 145 -20.13 3.33 18.75
N VAL A 146 -19.04 2.55 18.72
CA VAL A 146 -18.81 1.49 17.72
C VAL A 146 -18.07 0.32 18.35
N GLY A 147 -18.21 -0.87 17.76
CA GLY A 147 -17.49 -2.05 18.23
C GLY A 147 -15.97 -1.86 18.17
N PHE A 148 -15.23 -2.72 18.87
CA PHE A 148 -13.77 -2.68 18.85
C PHE A 148 -13.20 -2.78 17.43
N SER A 149 -12.16 -1.99 17.15
CA SER A 149 -11.31 -2.10 15.97
C SER A 149 -9.84 -1.98 16.39
N ALA A 150 -9.01 -2.87 15.85
CA ALA A 150 -7.57 -2.84 16.08
C ALA A 150 -6.92 -1.61 15.42
N LEU A 151 -5.75 -1.23 15.92
CA LEU A 151 -4.96 -0.07 15.50
C LEU A 151 -4.84 0.09 13.97
N THR A 152 -4.91 1.33 13.46
CA THR A 152 -4.52 1.67 12.08
C THR A 152 -3.00 1.59 11.92
N ALA A 153 -2.50 0.39 11.62
CA ALA A 153 -1.08 0.07 11.40
C ALA A 153 -0.94 -1.24 10.60
N GLY A 154 0.28 -1.61 10.22
CA GLY A 154 0.53 -2.89 9.53
C GLY A 154 -0.09 -2.95 8.14
N SER A 155 -0.37 -1.80 7.51
CA SER A 155 -1.07 -1.72 6.22
C SER A 155 -2.42 -2.46 6.20
N SER A 156 -3.08 -2.58 7.36
CA SER A 156 -4.25 -3.45 7.54
C SER A 156 -5.60 -2.79 7.23
N THR A 157 -5.70 -1.47 7.35
CA THR A 157 -7.00 -0.79 7.51
C THR A 157 -7.98 -1.01 6.36
N THR A 158 -7.57 -0.79 5.10
CA THR A 158 -8.46 -0.99 3.95
C THR A 158 -8.97 -2.43 3.85
N PHE A 159 -8.13 -3.40 4.23
CA PHE A 159 -8.46 -4.81 4.25
C PHE A 159 -9.46 -5.15 5.36
N LYS A 160 -9.15 -4.80 6.63
CA LYS A 160 -10.01 -5.17 7.76
C LYS A 160 -11.32 -4.37 7.83
N ALA A 161 -11.24 -3.05 7.69
CA ALA A 161 -12.42 -2.18 7.77
C ALA A 161 -13.28 -2.31 6.51
N GLY A 162 -12.64 -2.53 5.35
CA GLY A 162 -13.33 -2.89 4.11
C GLY A 162 -14.14 -4.16 4.23
N GLY A 163 -13.57 -5.23 4.80
CA GLY A 163 -14.30 -6.46 5.06
C GLY A 163 -15.46 -6.29 6.06
N ALA A 164 -15.27 -5.50 7.13
CA ALA A 164 -16.37 -5.19 8.05
C ALA A 164 -17.51 -4.41 7.36
N ALA A 165 -17.16 -3.45 6.51
CA ALA A 165 -18.11 -2.68 5.72
C ALA A 165 -18.85 -3.56 4.69
N TYR A 166 -18.15 -4.48 4.04
CA TYR A 166 -18.74 -5.48 3.16
C TYR A 166 -19.77 -6.34 3.90
N ASP A 167 -19.40 -6.92 5.04
CA ASP A 167 -20.29 -7.79 5.83
C ASP A 167 -21.53 -7.01 6.32
N ALA A 168 -21.36 -5.77 6.78
CA ALA A 168 -22.46 -4.90 7.19
C ALA A 168 -23.38 -4.55 5.99
N ALA A 169 -22.81 -4.24 4.83
CA ALA A 169 -23.56 -3.89 3.63
C ALA A 169 -24.34 -5.08 3.08
N GLN A 170 -23.78 -6.29 3.15
CA GLN A 170 -24.49 -7.51 2.79
C GLN A 170 -25.69 -7.77 3.70
N ALA A 171 -25.56 -7.50 5.00
CA ALA A 171 -26.69 -7.59 5.93
C ALA A 171 -27.78 -6.55 5.65
N VAL A 172 -27.41 -5.32 5.22
CA VAL A 172 -28.37 -4.31 4.76
C VAL A 172 -29.07 -4.77 3.48
N LYS A 173 -28.32 -5.25 2.49
CA LYS A 173 -28.86 -5.80 1.24
C LYS A 173 -29.88 -6.90 1.50
N GLN A 174 -29.58 -7.83 2.41
CA GLN A 174 -30.50 -8.91 2.79
C GLN A 174 -31.81 -8.37 3.40
N GLN A 175 -31.73 -7.39 4.32
CA GLN A 175 -32.92 -6.75 4.89
C GLN A 175 -33.78 -6.03 3.82
N LEU A 176 -33.14 -5.42 2.81
CA LEU A 176 -33.86 -4.79 1.70
C LEU A 176 -34.62 -5.83 0.86
N ILE A 177 -33.98 -6.96 0.55
CA ILE A 177 -34.59 -8.10 -0.16
C ILE A 177 -35.80 -8.63 0.62
N GLU A 178 -35.64 -8.88 1.92
CA GLU A 178 -36.73 -9.32 2.80
C GLU A 178 -37.87 -8.31 2.85
N ARG A 179 -37.54 -7.01 2.87
CA ARG A 179 -38.53 -5.95 2.88
C ARG A 179 -39.33 -5.88 1.57
N ALA A 180 -38.66 -5.96 0.42
CA ALA A 180 -39.33 -5.99 -0.87
C ALA A 180 -40.20 -7.25 -1.03
N ALA A 181 -39.70 -8.40 -0.57
CA ALA A 181 -40.46 -9.65 -0.56
C ALA A 181 -41.77 -9.51 0.23
N LYS A 182 -41.73 -8.88 1.41
CA LYS A 182 -42.92 -8.57 2.21
C LYS A 182 -43.89 -7.64 1.49
N ILE A 183 -43.39 -6.59 0.83
CA ILE A 183 -44.22 -5.62 0.08
C ILE A 183 -44.91 -6.29 -1.12
N TRP A 184 -44.24 -7.23 -1.78
CA TRP A 184 -44.78 -7.95 -2.95
C TRP A 184 -45.44 -9.29 -2.60
N GLU A 185 -45.66 -9.56 -1.30
CA GLU A 185 -46.28 -10.80 -0.79
C GLU A 185 -45.63 -12.06 -1.39
N THR A 186 -44.29 -12.07 -1.44
CA THR A 186 -43.48 -13.17 -1.98
C THR A 186 -42.35 -13.56 -1.01
N THR A 187 -41.53 -14.52 -1.42
CA THR A 187 -40.36 -14.97 -0.63
C THR A 187 -39.10 -14.19 -1.02
N PRO A 188 -38.12 -14.02 -0.10
CA PRO A 188 -36.84 -13.39 -0.42
C PRO A 188 -36.12 -14.00 -1.63
N ASP A 189 -36.22 -15.33 -1.81
CA ASP A 189 -35.62 -16.05 -2.95
C ASP A 189 -36.17 -15.62 -4.32
N ASN A 190 -37.36 -15.03 -4.35
CA ASN A 190 -38.01 -14.48 -5.55
C ASN A 190 -37.68 -13.00 -5.78
N VAL A 191 -36.76 -12.41 -5.00
CA VAL A 191 -36.32 -11.03 -5.15
C VAL A 191 -34.84 -11.00 -5.54
N GLU A 192 -34.54 -10.31 -6.63
CA GLU A 192 -33.18 -10.02 -7.07
C GLU A 192 -32.81 -8.59 -6.69
N TYR A 193 -31.56 -8.39 -6.28
CA TYR A 193 -30.99 -7.09 -6.00
C TYR A 193 -29.70 -6.91 -6.80
N SER A 194 -29.71 -5.94 -7.71
CA SER A 194 -28.54 -5.54 -8.49
C SER A 194 -28.62 -4.04 -8.79
N ASP A 195 -27.49 -3.35 -8.81
CA ASP A 195 -27.36 -1.94 -9.20
C ASP A 195 -28.36 -1.01 -8.49
N ALA A 196 -28.49 -1.18 -7.17
CA ALA A 196 -29.46 -0.47 -6.33
C ALA A 196 -30.93 -0.62 -6.77
N VAL A 197 -31.30 -1.70 -7.45
CA VAL A 197 -32.67 -2.02 -7.84
C VAL A 197 -33.07 -3.40 -7.34
N LEU A 198 -34.21 -3.46 -6.67
CA LEU A 198 -34.91 -4.69 -6.32
C LEU A 198 -35.88 -5.05 -7.46
N ARG A 199 -35.88 -6.31 -7.87
CA ARG A 199 -36.79 -6.85 -8.89
C ARG A 199 -37.40 -8.16 -8.42
N ARG A 200 -38.69 -8.37 -8.67
CA ARG A 200 -39.29 -9.69 -8.49
C ARG A 200 -38.95 -10.59 -9.67
N LYS A 201 -38.44 -11.79 -9.41
CA LYS A 201 -38.18 -12.80 -10.45
C LYS A 201 -39.47 -13.15 -11.18
N GLY A 202 -39.41 -13.17 -12.51
CA GLY A 202 -40.53 -13.53 -13.37
C GLY A 202 -41.60 -12.45 -13.55
N ASP A 203 -41.45 -11.26 -12.95
CA ASP A 203 -42.37 -10.14 -13.12
C ASP A 203 -41.60 -8.82 -13.27
N ALA A 204 -41.39 -8.41 -14.52
CA ALA A 204 -40.66 -7.19 -14.84
C ALA A 204 -41.39 -5.89 -14.39
N GLY A 205 -42.67 -5.96 -14.04
CA GLY A 205 -43.46 -4.83 -13.57
C GLY A 205 -43.26 -4.50 -12.10
N LEU A 206 -42.74 -5.45 -11.31
CA LEU A 206 -42.50 -5.28 -9.87
C LEU A 206 -41.01 -5.00 -9.60
N SER A 207 -40.68 -3.72 -9.61
CA SER A 207 -39.35 -3.21 -9.25
C SER A 207 -39.42 -2.01 -8.32
N MET A 208 -38.43 -1.87 -7.44
CA MET A 208 -38.22 -0.66 -6.64
C MET A 208 -36.72 -0.40 -6.53
N THR A 209 -36.32 0.85 -6.69
CA THR A 209 -34.96 1.29 -6.39
C THR A 209 -34.69 1.25 -4.88
N PHE A 210 -33.41 1.23 -4.51
CA PHE A 210 -32.94 1.37 -3.14
C PHE A 210 -33.56 2.60 -2.48
N LYS A 211 -33.55 3.74 -3.18
CA LYS A 211 -34.09 5.02 -2.72
C LYS A 211 -35.60 4.98 -2.51
N GLU A 212 -36.36 4.37 -3.42
CA GLU A 212 -37.82 4.22 -3.27
C GLU A 212 -38.18 3.32 -2.08
N LEU A 213 -37.42 2.25 -1.85
CA LEU A 213 -37.62 1.39 -0.68
C LEU A 213 -37.22 2.10 0.61
N ALA A 214 -36.12 2.84 0.59
CA ALA A 214 -35.65 3.67 1.70
C ALA A 214 -36.72 4.70 2.14
N GLY A 215 -37.38 5.35 1.18
CA GLY A 215 -38.49 6.27 1.46
C GLY A 215 -39.73 5.62 2.09
N LYS A 216 -39.83 4.28 2.08
CA LYS A 216 -40.95 3.50 2.62
C LYS A 216 -40.62 2.79 3.94
N LEU A 217 -39.44 3.00 4.53
CA LEU A 217 -39.00 2.24 5.72
C LEU A 217 -39.99 2.34 6.89
N SER A 218 -40.45 3.55 7.21
CA SER A 218 -41.37 3.81 8.33
C SER A 218 -42.72 3.11 8.19
N THR A 219 -43.20 2.87 6.97
CA THR A 219 -44.52 2.28 6.71
C THR A 219 -44.46 0.78 6.42
N THR A 220 -43.26 0.19 6.27
CA THR A 220 -43.10 -1.19 5.81
C THR A 220 -42.44 -2.11 6.86
N GLY A 221 -42.14 -1.60 8.05
CA GLY A 221 -41.53 -2.38 9.15
C GLY A 221 -40.39 -1.71 9.91
N GLY A 222 -40.19 -0.40 9.76
CA GLY A 222 -39.17 0.36 10.51
C GLY A 222 -37.80 0.39 9.83
N ALA A 223 -36.80 0.87 10.57
CA ALA A 223 -35.45 1.13 10.11
C ALA A 223 -34.73 -0.12 9.59
N ILE A 224 -33.81 0.07 8.64
CA ILE A 224 -32.84 -0.92 8.19
C ILE A 224 -31.47 -0.46 8.65
N ALA A 225 -30.83 -1.27 9.47
CA ALA A 225 -29.49 -1.03 9.98
C ALA A 225 -28.78 -2.35 10.24
N SER A 226 -27.46 -2.32 10.26
CA SER A 226 -26.63 -3.49 10.53
C SER A 226 -25.39 -3.10 11.32
N SER A 227 -24.81 -4.08 11.99
CA SER A 227 -23.47 -3.99 12.55
C SER A 227 -22.71 -5.27 12.24
N ALA A 228 -21.44 -5.14 11.89
CA ALA A 228 -20.58 -6.27 11.57
C ALA A 228 -19.20 -6.11 12.19
N GLN A 229 -18.56 -7.26 12.43
CA GLN A 229 -17.15 -7.39 12.75
C GLN A 229 -16.53 -8.34 11.73
N ASN A 230 -15.35 -8.00 11.22
CA ASN A 230 -14.63 -8.75 10.17
C ASN A 230 -14.03 -10.09 10.67
N ARG A 231 -14.86 -11.04 11.12
CA ARG A 231 -14.40 -12.30 11.73
C ARG A 231 -13.52 -13.17 10.81
N ARG A 232 -13.61 -12.97 9.49
CA ARG A 232 -12.86 -13.75 8.48
C ARG A 232 -11.47 -13.17 8.19
N LEU A 233 -11.22 -11.93 8.56
CA LEU A 233 -10.02 -11.16 8.18
C LEU A 233 -9.12 -10.82 9.39
N GLY A 234 -9.25 -11.59 10.47
CA GLY A 234 -8.43 -11.41 11.68
C GLY A 234 -6.95 -11.79 11.48
N GLY A 235 -6.65 -12.67 10.51
CA GLY A 235 -5.28 -13.06 10.13
C GLY A 235 -4.64 -12.18 9.06
N ALA A 236 -3.39 -12.45 8.71
CA ALA A 236 -2.66 -11.70 7.68
C ALA A 236 -3.37 -11.73 6.32
N GLY A 237 -3.50 -10.56 5.69
CA GLY A 237 -4.22 -10.31 4.44
C GLY A 237 -3.38 -10.54 3.18
N GLY A 238 -2.46 -11.50 3.20
CA GLY A 238 -1.55 -11.77 2.09
C GLY A 238 -0.32 -10.85 2.05
N GLU A 239 0.53 -11.06 1.04
CA GLU A 239 1.81 -10.38 0.89
C GLU A 239 1.76 -9.40 -0.29
N THR A 240 2.39 -8.24 -0.10
CA THR A 240 2.62 -7.22 -1.13
C THR A 240 4.09 -7.22 -1.48
N PHE A 241 4.40 -7.30 -2.77
CA PHE A 241 5.77 -7.21 -3.30
C PHE A 241 5.95 -5.94 -4.13
N CYS A 242 7.18 -5.46 -4.19
CA CYS A 242 7.52 -4.25 -4.91
C CYS A 242 8.94 -4.29 -5.48
N LEU A 243 9.16 -3.45 -6.49
CA LEU A 243 10.45 -3.22 -7.13
C LEU A 243 10.61 -1.72 -7.37
N HIS A 244 11.73 -1.15 -6.94
CA HIS A 244 12.05 0.24 -7.22
C HIS A 244 13.31 0.32 -8.09
N ILE A 245 13.29 1.30 -9.01
CA ILE A 245 14.38 1.61 -9.93
C ILE A 245 14.74 3.07 -9.72
N ALA A 246 16.02 3.34 -9.45
CA ALA A 246 16.53 4.68 -9.22
C ALA A 246 17.73 4.96 -10.14
N ASP A 247 17.64 6.03 -10.92
CA ASP A 247 18.78 6.62 -11.61
C ASP A 247 19.29 7.80 -10.80
N VAL A 248 20.58 7.82 -10.53
CA VAL A 248 21.23 8.89 -9.77
C VAL A 248 22.43 9.45 -10.51
N GLU A 249 22.76 10.71 -10.23
CA GLU A 249 24.05 11.32 -10.51
C GLU A 249 24.74 11.65 -9.19
N VAL A 250 26.05 11.42 -9.11
CA VAL A 250 26.85 11.78 -7.93
C VAL A 250 27.90 12.81 -8.35
N ASP A 251 27.90 13.95 -7.68
CA ASP A 251 28.97 14.93 -7.82
C ASP A 251 30.17 14.50 -6.96
N PRO A 252 31.33 14.14 -7.55
CA PRO A 252 32.49 13.67 -6.80
C PRO A 252 33.18 14.77 -5.98
N GLU A 253 32.95 16.06 -6.28
CA GLU A 253 33.57 17.17 -5.56
C GLU A 253 32.80 17.52 -4.28
N THR A 254 31.47 17.37 -4.31
CA THR A 254 30.60 17.72 -3.17
C THR A 254 30.02 16.52 -2.44
N GLY A 255 30.03 15.33 -3.07
CA GLY A 255 29.32 14.14 -2.61
C GLY A 255 27.81 14.22 -2.76
N LYS A 256 27.27 15.27 -3.39
CA LYS A 256 25.82 15.43 -3.59
C LYS A 256 25.30 14.33 -4.52
N VAL A 257 24.19 13.72 -4.13
CA VAL A 257 23.44 12.78 -4.97
C VAL A 257 22.19 13.47 -5.50
N GLU A 258 22.01 13.45 -6.81
CA GLU A 258 20.79 13.91 -7.48
C GLU A 258 19.99 12.70 -7.98
N ILE A 259 18.70 12.65 -7.66
CA ILE A 259 17.79 11.64 -8.20
C ILE A 259 17.34 12.11 -9.59
N LEU A 260 17.80 11.44 -10.64
CA LEU A 260 17.47 11.81 -12.02
C LEU A 260 16.10 11.28 -12.45
N ARG A 261 15.80 10.03 -12.06
CA ARG A 261 14.56 9.34 -12.40
C ARG A 261 14.26 8.30 -11.33
N TYR A 262 12.98 8.13 -11.00
CA TYR A 262 12.56 7.16 -10.00
C TYR A 262 11.25 6.48 -10.42
N THR A 263 11.24 5.14 -10.44
CA THR A 263 10.04 4.33 -10.71
C THR A 263 9.82 3.36 -9.56
N ALA A 264 8.60 3.32 -9.03
CA ALA A 264 8.17 2.45 -7.95
C ALA A 264 7.02 1.55 -8.43
N ILE A 265 7.27 0.25 -8.52
CA ILE A 265 6.32 -0.75 -9.00
C ILE A 265 5.84 -1.60 -7.82
N HIS A 266 4.53 -1.73 -7.65
CA HIS A 266 3.93 -2.44 -6.52
C HIS A 266 2.82 -3.37 -6.95
N ASP A 267 2.77 -4.56 -6.36
CA ASP A 267 1.58 -5.42 -6.31
C ASP A 267 0.58 -4.83 -5.32
N VAL A 268 -0.48 -4.19 -5.81
CA VAL A 268 -1.42 -3.45 -4.96
C VAL A 268 -2.65 -4.27 -4.58
N GLY A 269 -2.73 -5.54 -4.99
CA GLY A 269 -3.99 -6.27 -4.96
C GLY A 269 -5.01 -5.60 -5.89
N GLN A 270 -6.20 -5.28 -5.36
CA GLN A 270 -7.16 -4.39 -6.02
C GLN A 270 -6.98 -2.96 -5.52
N ALA A 271 -6.76 -2.03 -6.44
CA ALA A 271 -6.75 -0.60 -6.15
C ALA A 271 -8.19 -0.08 -6.01
N ILE A 272 -8.70 0.00 -4.78
CA ILE A 272 -10.04 0.55 -4.50
C ILE A 272 -10.14 2.01 -4.97
N HIS A 273 -9.11 2.81 -4.70
CA HIS A 273 -9.02 4.18 -5.20
C HIS A 273 -7.64 4.41 -5.83
N PRO A 274 -7.49 4.25 -7.16
CA PRO A 274 -6.19 4.27 -7.84
C PRO A 274 -5.31 5.49 -7.52
N SER A 275 -5.86 6.71 -7.52
CA SER A 275 -5.06 7.92 -7.20
C SER A 275 -4.58 7.97 -5.75
N TYR A 276 -5.28 7.35 -4.80
CA TYR A 276 -4.83 7.27 -3.41
C TYR A 276 -3.71 6.24 -3.28
N VAL A 277 -3.82 5.12 -3.99
CA VAL A 277 -2.76 4.11 -4.07
C VAL A 277 -1.49 4.70 -4.69
N GLU A 278 -1.62 5.40 -5.81
CA GLU A 278 -0.53 6.16 -6.44
C GLU A 278 0.13 7.12 -5.44
N GLY A 279 -0.65 7.95 -4.75
CA GLY A 279 -0.12 8.89 -3.76
C GLY A 279 0.56 8.20 -2.57
N GLN A 280 0.10 7.01 -2.15
CA GLN A 280 0.77 6.22 -1.11
C GLN A 280 2.12 5.66 -1.57
N ILE A 281 2.21 5.23 -2.83
CA ILE A 281 3.46 4.77 -3.45
C ILE A 281 4.46 5.90 -3.53
N GLN A 282 4.05 7.05 -4.06
CA GLN A 282 4.89 8.24 -4.18
C GLN A 282 5.34 8.74 -2.80
N GLY A 283 4.43 8.90 -1.85
CA GLY A 283 4.75 9.39 -0.52
C GLY A 283 5.70 8.46 0.26
N GLY A 284 5.52 7.14 0.13
CA GLY A 284 6.43 6.18 0.76
C GLY A 284 7.82 6.18 0.13
N ALA A 285 7.89 6.30 -1.19
CA ALA A 285 9.15 6.42 -1.90
C ALA A 285 9.90 7.71 -1.51
N VAL A 286 9.22 8.86 -1.44
CA VAL A 286 9.81 10.13 -0.94
C VAL A 286 10.38 9.96 0.46
N GLN A 287 9.62 9.33 1.37
CA GLN A 287 10.06 9.10 2.75
C GLN A 287 11.32 8.21 2.80
N GLY A 288 11.37 7.16 1.97
CA GLY A 288 12.54 6.28 1.90
C GLY A 288 13.75 6.96 1.24
N ILE A 289 13.54 7.83 0.24
CA ILE A 289 14.61 8.64 -0.35
C ILE A 289 15.19 9.62 0.69
N GLY A 290 14.32 10.24 1.49
CA GLY A 290 14.72 11.08 2.62
C GLY A 290 15.62 10.33 3.60
N TRP A 291 15.24 9.11 4.00
CA TRP A 291 16.09 8.25 4.83
C TRP A 291 17.41 7.88 4.16
N ALA A 292 17.37 7.60 2.86
CA ALA A 292 18.53 7.16 2.12
C ALA A 292 19.63 8.23 2.09
N LEU A 293 19.25 9.51 2.00
CA LEU A 293 20.20 10.60 1.69
C LEU A 293 20.37 11.64 2.81
N ASN A 294 19.35 11.91 3.63
CA ASN A 294 19.30 13.11 4.47
C ASN A 294 18.87 12.88 5.92
N GLU A 295 17.88 12.02 6.16
CA GLU A 295 17.22 11.93 7.46
C GLU A 295 17.98 11.02 8.44
N GLU A 296 18.38 11.59 9.59
CA GLU A 296 18.93 10.85 10.73
C GLU A 296 18.57 11.50 12.05
N TYR A 297 18.67 10.76 13.14
CA TYR A 297 18.72 11.34 14.48
C TYR A 297 20.17 11.53 14.89
N TYR A 298 20.57 12.78 15.11
CA TYR A 298 21.93 13.11 15.49
C TYR A 298 22.00 13.47 16.97
N TYR A 299 22.70 12.63 17.74
CA TYR A 299 22.91 12.83 19.17
C TYR A 299 24.35 13.26 19.44
N ASN A 300 24.55 14.28 20.27
CA ASN A 300 25.88 14.67 20.73
C ASN A 300 26.41 13.72 21.83
N GLN A 301 27.64 13.95 22.27
CA GLN A 301 28.31 13.14 23.30
C GLN A 301 27.58 13.16 24.67
N GLN A 302 26.71 14.14 24.90
CA GLN A 302 25.90 14.28 26.11
C GLN A 302 24.53 13.59 25.97
N GLY A 303 24.24 12.94 24.83
CA GLY A 303 22.98 12.26 24.57
C GLY A 303 21.83 13.20 24.19
N VAL A 304 22.11 14.45 23.81
CA VAL A 304 21.10 15.40 23.36
C VAL A 304 20.98 15.34 21.84
N MET A 305 19.75 15.22 21.33
CA MET A 305 19.47 15.32 19.90
C MET A 305 19.69 16.76 19.43
N THR A 306 20.62 16.99 18.51
CA THR A 306 20.98 18.35 18.07
C THR A 306 20.30 18.78 16.78
N ASN A 307 19.58 17.88 16.10
CA ASN A 307 18.84 18.18 14.88
C ASN A 307 17.32 18.01 15.05
N SER A 308 16.78 18.36 16.22
CA SER A 308 15.36 18.18 16.56
C SER A 308 14.41 19.19 15.88
N SER A 309 14.89 19.98 14.93
CA SER A 309 14.12 20.98 14.17
C SER A 309 14.00 20.56 12.70
N LEU A 310 12.99 21.04 12.00
CA LEU A 310 12.83 20.79 10.55
C LEU A 310 13.87 21.52 9.67
N LEU A 311 14.74 22.35 10.28
CA LEU A 311 15.88 22.94 9.58
C LEU A 311 17.01 21.92 9.41
N ASP A 312 17.26 21.14 10.46
CA ASP A 312 18.42 20.24 10.55
C ASP A 312 18.03 18.76 10.34
N TYR A 313 16.79 18.38 10.66
CA TYR A 313 16.19 17.12 10.20
C TYR A 313 15.64 17.34 8.77
N ARG A 314 16.50 17.11 7.79
CA ARG A 314 16.24 17.49 6.39
C ARG A 314 15.37 16.48 5.66
N MET A 315 14.06 16.70 5.68
CA MET A 315 13.14 16.01 4.78
C MET A 315 13.30 16.55 3.34
N PRO A 316 13.15 15.70 2.31
CA PRO A 316 13.14 16.17 0.92
C PRO A 316 12.05 17.20 0.65
N THR A 317 12.35 18.19 -0.19
CA THR A 317 11.42 19.19 -0.72
C THR A 317 11.01 18.85 -2.15
N SER A 318 10.05 19.59 -2.70
CA SER A 318 9.63 19.44 -4.11
C SER A 318 10.72 19.78 -5.12
N LEU A 319 11.81 20.42 -4.71
CA LEU A 319 12.95 20.76 -5.58
C LEU A 319 14.04 19.68 -5.57
N ASP A 320 13.99 18.74 -4.63
CA ASP A 320 15.02 17.72 -4.46
C ASP A 320 14.76 16.47 -5.30
N LEU A 321 13.50 16.25 -5.71
CA LEU A 321 13.06 14.99 -6.32
C LEU A 321 12.32 15.22 -7.65
N PRO A 322 12.53 14.34 -8.64
CA PRO A 322 11.69 14.30 -9.82
C PRO A 322 10.32 13.70 -9.45
N MET A 323 9.37 13.77 -10.39
CA MET A 323 8.12 13.04 -10.23
C MET A 323 8.41 11.53 -10.12
N ILE A 324 7.86 10.90 -9.09
CA ILE A 324 7.99 9.46 -8.88
C ILE A 324 6.94 8.75 -9.72
N ASP A 325 7.40 7.95 -10.69
CA ASP A 325 6.55 7.14 -11.55
C ASP A 325 6.05 5.92 -10.77
N ALA A 326 4.76 5.90 -10.44
CA ALA A 326 4.14 4.85 -9.65
C ALA A 326 3.39 3.87 -10.55
N VAL A 327 3.87 2.63 -10.58
CA VAL A 327 3.29 1.56 -11.40
C VAL A 327 2.52 0.60 -10.51
N MET A 328 1.22 0.51 -10.73
CA MET A 328 0.33 -0.42 -10.03
C MET A 328 0.21 -1.72 -10.81
N VAL A 329 0.56 -2.82 -10.18
CA VAL A 329 0.33 -4.18 -10.67
C VAL A 329 -0.79 -4.78 -9.83
N GLU A 330 -1.91 -5.15 -10.44
CA GLU A 330 -3.07 -5.68 -9.72
C GLU A 330 -3.05 -7.21 -9.71
N VAL A 331 -2.64 -7.80 -8.57
CA VAL A 331 -2.76 -9.24 -8.30
C VAL A 331 -3.70 -9.45 -7.11
N PRO A 332 -5.03 -9.58 -7.36
CA PRO A 332 -6.04 -9.61 -6.31
C PRO A 332 -5.81 -10.68 -5.23
N ASN A 333 -6.09 -10.32 -3.98
CA ASN A 333 -6.09 -11.24 -2.86
C ASN A 333 -7.40 -12.05 -2.79
N PRO A 334 -7.37 -13.38 -2.99
CA PRO A 334 -8.59 -14.21 -3.01
C PRO A 334 -9.31 -14.27 -1.64
N ASN A 335 -8.64 -13.89 -0.55
CA ASN A 335 -9.24 -13.91 0.79
C ASN A 335 -10.05 -12.65 1.11
N HIS A 336 -9.99 -11.63 0.26
CA HIS A 336 -10.77 -10.41 0.42
C HIS A 336 -11.90 -10.34 -0.61
N PRO A 337 -13.13 -9.94 -0.25
CA PRO A 337 -14.26 -9.88 -1.19
C PRO A 337 -13.98 -9.06 -2.45
N PHE A 338 -13.13 -8.05 -2.33
CA PHE A 338 -12.71 -7.16 -3.41
C PHE A 338 -11.23 -7.32 -3.81
N GLY A 339 -10.50 -8.35 -3.36
CA GLY A 339 -9.11 -8.51 -3.79
C GLY A 339 -8.06 -7.60 -3.12
N VAL A 340 -8.41 -6.89 -2.05
CA VAL A 340 -7.57 -5.86 -1.41
C VAL A 340 -6.30 -6.43 -0.77
N LYS A 341 -5.19 -5.70 -0.94
CA LYS A 341 -3.96 -5.80 -0.17
C LYS A 341 -3.60 -4.45 0.47
N GLY A 342 -2.67 -4.47 1.42
CA GLY A 342 -2.12 -3.29 2.07
C GLY A 342 -0.94 -2.71 1.31
N ILE A 343 -0.96 -1.38 1.08
CA ILE A 343 0.08 -0.66 0.32
C ILE A 343 0.76 0.46 1.13
N GLY A 344 0.27 0.76 2.34
CA GLY A 344 0.73 1.92 3.12
C GLY A 344 2.20 1.86 3.54
N GLU A 345 2.72 0.67 3.84
CA GLU A 345 4.09 0.47 4.32
C GLU A 345 5.09 -0.10 3.30
N PRO A 346 4.78 -1.03 2.37
CA PRO A 346 5.78 -1.59 1.46
C PRO A 346 6.56 -0.55 0.66
N THR A 347 5.94 0.60 0.41
CA THR A 347 6.43 1.72 -0.40
C THR A 347 7.71 2.38 0.12
N ILE A 348 8.03 2.24 1.41
CA ILE A 348 9.26 2.77 1.99
C ILE A 348 10.44 1.79 1.95
N ILE A 349 10.20 0.52 1.64
CA ILE A 349 11.18 -0.55 1.88
C ILE A 349 12.36 -0.46 0.89
N PRO A 350 12.13 -0.38 -0.44
CA PRO A 350 13.23 -0.43 -1.39
C PRO A 350 14.13 0.82 -1.53
N PRO A 351 13.65 2.08 -1.33
CA PRO A 351 14.43 3.26 -1.68
C PRO A 351 15.88 3.31 -1.17
N PRO A 352 16.18 3.00 0.12
CA PRO A 352 17.57 3.06 0.58
C PRO A 352 18.51 2.10 -0.15
N ALA A 353 18.05 0.88 -0.44
CA ALA A 353 18.83 -0.10 -1.20
C ALA A 353 18.98 0.29 -2.67
N ALA A 354 17.89 0.68 -3.33
CA ALA A 354 17.92 1.08 -4.74
C ALA A 354 18.90 2.24 -4.95
N ILE A 355 18.90 3.24 -4.06
CA ILE A 355 19.78 4.40 -4.15
C ILE A 355 21.23 4.01 -3.84
N ALA A 356 21.48 3.15 -2.86
CA ALA A 356 22.83 2.68 -2.55
C ALA A 356 23.44 1.87 -3.70
N ASN A 357 22.64 1.02 -4.34
CA ASN A 357 23.04 0.28 -5.54
C ASN A 357 23.32 1.26 -6.70
N ALA A 358 22.50 2.31 -6.87
CA ALA A 358 22.70 3.34 -7.89
C ALA A 358 24.00 4.14 -7.65
N ILE A 359 24.26 4.57 -6.41
CA ILE A 359 25.52 5.25 -6.02
C ILE A 359 26.72 4.34 -6.28
N TYR A 360 26.62 3.06 -5.95
CA TYR A 360 27.69 2.10 -6.24
C TYR A 360 28.00 2.03 -7.74
N ARG A 361 26.98 1.95 -8.60
CA ARG A 361 27.18 1.95 -10.06
C ARG A 361 27.75 3.28 -10.58
N ALA A 362 27.43 4.39 -9.93
CA ALA A 362 27.91 5.72 -10.30
C ALA A 362 29.39 5.95 -9.98
N ILE A 363 29.82 5.62 -8.76
CA ILE A 363 31.17 5.99 -8.27
C ILE A 363 32.03 4.79 -7.85
N GLY A 364 31.50 3.57 -7.92
CA GLY A 364 32.19 2.32 -7.57
C GLY A 364 32.58 2.26 -6.09
N VAL A 365 31.75 2.81 -5.20
CA VAL A 365 31.92 2.77 -3.75
C VAL A 365 30.62 2.28 -3.12
N ARG A 366 30.70 1.26 -2.27
CA ARG A 366 29.53 0.68 -1.61
C ARG A 366 29.28 1.41 -0.28
N MET A 367 28.16 2.09 -0.19
CA MET A 367 27.74 2.74 1.04
C MET A 367 27.11 1.72 2.00
N GLN A 368 27.51 1.75 3.27
CA GLN A 368 27.07 0.78 4.29
C GLN A 368 26.31 1.44 5.44
N VAL A 369 26.23 2.76 5.46
CA VAL A 369 25.64 3.55 6.53
C VAL A 369 24.66 4.55 5.93
N LEU A 370 23.44 4.57 6.47
CA LEU A 370 22.44 5.58 6.16
C LEU A 370 22.47 6.71 7.20
N PRO A 371 22.07 7.93 6.82
CA PRO A 371 21.92 8.39 5.44
C PRO A 371 23.26 8.46 4.71
N MET A 372 23.24 8.27 3.40
CA MET A 372 24.37 8.44 2.49
C MET A 372 24.57 9.93 2.19
N SER A 373 24.85 10.69 3.26
CA SER A 373 25.00 12.14 3.21
C SER A 373 26.23 12.55 2.38
N PRO A 374 26.27 13.79 1.86
CA PRO A 374 27.40 14.25 1.03
C PRO A 374 28.77 14.07 1.72
N GLY A 375 28.85 14.37 3.02
CA GLY A 375 30.08 14.17 3.80
C GLY A 375 30.53 12.71 3.84
N ARG A 376 29.60 11.76 4.07
CA ARG A 376 29.92 10.32 4.08
C ARG A 376 30.32 9.82 2.69
N ILE A 377 29.75 10.36 1.62
CA ILE A 377 30.14 10.01 0.25
C ILE A 377 31.56 10.50 -0.04
N LEU A 378 31.90 11.74 0.33
CA LEU A 378 33.26 12.28 0.17
C LEU A 378 34.30 11.48 0.97
N GLU A 379 33.99 11.12 2.22
CA GLU A 379 34.85 10.24 3.03
C GLU A 379 35.08 8.90 2.35
N ALA A 380 34.05 8.31 1.75
CA ALA A 380 34.13 7.02 1.09
C ALA A 380 34.91 7.09 -0.25
N LEU A 381 34.78 8.18 -1.01
CA LEU A 381 35.60 8.47 -2.20
C LEU A 381 37.07 8.63 -1.83
N GLN A 382 37.37 9.43 -0.81
CA GLN A 382 38.75 9.63 -0.34
C GLN A 382 39.39 8.32 0.15
N ALA A 383 38.63 7.50 0.87
CA ALA A 383 39.09 6.18 1.30
C ALA A 383 39.41 5.25 0.10
N LYS A 384 38.65 5.33 -0.99
CA LYS A 384 38.91 4.58 -2.23
C LYS A 384 40.20 5.05 -2.92
N GLU A 385 40.41 6.36 -3.02
CA GLU A 385 41.63 6.94 -3.60
C GLU A 385 42.89 6.52 -2.83
N ASN A 386 42.84 6.58 -1.49
CA ASN A 386 43.96 6.17 -0.64
C ASN A 386 44.33 4.68 -0.81
N ARG A 387 43.34 3.81 -1.03
CA ARG A 387 43.58 2.38 -1.33
C ARG A 387 44.17 2.18 -2.73
N GLY A 388 43.67 2.90 -3.74
CA GLY A 388 44.22 2.82 -5.10
C GLY A 388 45.60 3.45 -5.27
N SER A 389 46.07 4.24 -4.28
CA SER A 389 47.40 4.87 -4.27
C SER A 389 48.47 4.01 -3.57
N THR A 390 48.06 2.90 -2.94
CA THR A 390 48.95 2.03 -2.13
C THR A 390 49.21 0.67 -2.76
N ASP A 391 48.60 0.37 -3.91
CA ASP A 391 48.92 -0.74 -4.83
C ASP A 391 49.66 -0.19 -6.07
#